data_AF-A0A1M6ZW51-F1
#
_entry.id   AF-A0A1M6ZW51-F1
#
_cell.length_a   1.000
_cell.length_b   1.000
_cell.length_c   1.000
_cell.angle_alpha   90.00
_cell.angle_beta   90.00
_cell.angle_gamma   90.00
#
_symmetry.space_group_name_H-M   'P 1'
#
loop_
_entity.id
_entity.type
_entity.pdbx_description
1 polymer ?
#
loop_
_entity_poly.entity_id
_entity_poly.type
_entity_poly.pdbx_seq_one_letter_code
_entity_poly.pdbx_strand_id
1 'polypeptide(L)'
;MSLANQYNLNFHIWTFSDGITKKASIGVSLVNGSTKNHEIASFLEPNGIRLTQEIIDDINSLNLDPNLPFNNYVIWGGNQDESVEIKSAPFRAVFNKTGKPVEIPIADFLQILQEWKDFLQNIPNPHWLSNR
;
A
#
# COMPACT_ATOMS: atom_id res chain seq x y z
N MET A 1 -15.52 -9.51 3.12
CA MET A 1 -14.14 -9.50 3.67
C MET A 1 -13.30 -8.69 2.69
N SER A 2 -12.60 -7.65 3.13
CA SER A 2 -11.77 -6.81 2.26
C SER A 2 -10.57 -7.59 1.71
N LEU A 3 -10.00 -7.14 0.60
CA LEU A 3 -8.82 -7.78 0.02
C LEU A 3 -7.60 -7.56 0.92
N ALA A 4 -7.44 -6.37 1.51
CA ALA A 4 -6.43 -6.10 2.52
C ALA A 4 -6.41 -7.17 3.63
N ASN A 5 -7.59 -7.55 4.15
CA ASN A 5 -7.68 -8.59 5.19
C ASN A 5 -7.24 -9.98 4.70
N GLN A 6 -7.49 -10.32 3.43
CA GLN A 6 -6.99 -11.58 2.84
C GLN A 6 -5.45 -11.58 2.74
N TYR A 7 -4.86 -10.40 2.57
CA TYR A 7 -3.43 -10.15 2.61
C TYR A 7 -2.89 -9.91 4.03
N ASN A 8 -3.68 -10.17 5.08
CA ASN A 8 -3.27 -9.97 6.48
C ASN A 8 -2.95 -8.50 6.83
N LEU A 9 -3.50 -7.55 6.08
CA LEU A 9 -3.37 -6.11 6.31
C LEU A 9 -4.63 -5.61 7.03
N ASN A 10 -4.45 -5.08 8.25
CA ASN A 10 -5.55 -4.63 9.10
C ASN A 10 -5.42 -3.12 9.33
N PHE A 11 -6.32 -2.34 8.74
CA PHE A 11 -6.34 -0.90 8.92
C PHE A 11 -6.95 -0.51 10.25
N HIS A 12 -6.33 0.43 10.95
CA HIS A 12 -6.80 0.87 12.25
C HIS A 12 -6.33 2.30 12.55
N ILE A 13 -6.93 2.88 13.59
CA ILE A 13 -6.68 4.27 14.00
C ILE A 13 -6.22 4.25 15.45
N TRP A 14 -5.13 4.93 15.73
CA TRP A 14 -4.71 5.25 17.10
C TRP A 14 -4.88 6.74 17.36
N THR A 15 -5.32 7.09 18.55
CA THR A 15 -5.31 8.48 19.00
C THR A 15 -3.98 8.75 19.70
N PHE A 16 -3.32 9.84 19.34
CA PHE A 16 -2.12 10.29 20.06
C PHE A 16 -2.46 10.65 21.52
N SER A 17 -1.42 10.83 22.34
CA SER A 17 -1.57 11.20 23.75
C SER A 17 -2.29 12.54 23.98
N ASP A 18 -2.42 13.37 22.94
CA ASP A 18 -3.18 14.62 22.97
C ASP A 18 -4.71 14.42 22.96
N GLY A 19 -5.18 13.18 22.72
CA GLY A 19 -6.60 12.83 22.69
C GLY A 19 -7.38 13.35 21.47
N ILE A 20 -6.72 14.04 20.54
CA ILE A 20 -7.35 14.74 19.41
C ILE A 20 -6.80 14.24 18.09
N THR A 21 -5.48 14.13 17.98
CA THR A 21 -4.84 13.76 16.71
C THR A 21 -4.97 12.27 16.48
N LYS A 22 -5.50 11.91 15.31
CA LYS A 22 -5.63 10.52 14.87
C LYS A 22 -4.49 10.14 13.93
N LYS A 23 -3.93 8.96 14.13
CA LYS A 23 -2.96 8.32 13.23
C LYS A 23 -3.57 7.06 12.63
N ALA A 24 -3.67 7.03 11.31
CA ALA A 24 -3.93 5.81 10.55
C ALA A 24 -2.70 4.89 10.63
N SER A 25 -2.93 3.58 10.69
CA SER A 25 -1.86 2.59 10.68
C SER A 25 -2.33 1.26 10.10
N ILE A 26 -1.38 0.47 9.61
CA ILE A 26 -1.63 -0.83 8.99
C ILE A 26 -0.93 -1.92 9.80
N GLY A 27 -1.73 -2.80 10.38
CA GLY A 27 -1.26 -3.87 11.26
C GLY A 27 -1.20 -5.19 10.50
N VAL A 28 -0.14 -5.95 10.71
CA VAL A 28 0.00 -7.32 10.19
C VAL A 28 -0.08 -8.32 11.33
N SER A 29 -1.01 -9.28 11.25
CA SER A 29 -1.07 -10.34 12.27
C SER A 29 0.10 -11.31 12.12
N LEU A 30 0.53 -11.90 13.23
CA LEU A 30 1.51 -12.97 13.19
C LEU A 30 0.86 -14.24 12.63
N VAL A 31 1.41 -14.76 11.53
CA VAL A 31 1.07 -16.08 10.99
C VAL A 31 2.26 -16.98 11.26
N ASN A 32 2.10 -17.97 12.14
CA ASN A 32 3.18 -18.87 12.58
C ASN A 32 4.42 -18.14 13.13
N GLY A 33 4.22 -17.05 13.86
CA GLY A 33 5.31 -16.27 14.47
C GLY A 33 6.04 -15.33 13.51
N SER A 34 5.61 -15.22 12.25
CA SER A 34 6.16 -14.26 11.27
C SER A 34 5.09 -13.27 10.81
N THR A 35 5.49 -12.01 10.63
CA THR A 35 4.67 -10.96 10.02
C THR A 35 4.60 -11.17 8.51
N LYS A 36 3.59 -11.90 8.04
CA LYS A 36 3.35 -12.05 6.59
C LYS A 36 2.93 -10.69 6.01
N ASN A 37 3.55 -10.30 4.89
CA ASN A 37 3.24 -9.09 4.12
C ASN A 37 3.53 -7.75 4.82
N HIS A 38 4.49 -7.73 5.75
CA HIS A 38 4.93 -6.50 6.42
C HIS A 38 5.43 -5.44 5.43
N GLU A 39 6.07 -5.86 4.34
CA GLU A 39 6.59 -4.99 3.28
C GLU A 39 5.48 -4.18 2.61
N ILE A 40 4.30 -4.79 2.41
CA ILE A 40 3.14 -4.10 1.83
C ILE A 40 2.61 -3.05 2.82
N ALA A 41 2.45 -3.43 4.09
CA ALA A 41 1.99 -2.52 5.13
C ALA A 41 2.94 -1.32 5.29
N SER A 42 4.24 -1.59 5.29
CA SER A 42 5.30 -0.60 5.43
C SER A 42 5.26 0.40 4.29
N PHE A 43 5.14 -0.06 3.04
CA PHE A 43 5.02 0.81 1.86
C PHE A 43 3.75 1.67 1.87
N LEU A 44 2.61 1.11 2.31
CA LEU A 44 1.30 1.77 2.26
C LEU A 44 1.07 2.78 3.39
N GLU A 45 1.45 2.45 4.61
CA GLU A 45 1.17 3.27 5.81
C GLU A 45 1.58 4.76 5.69
N PRO A 46 2.74 5.13 5.11
CA PRO A 46 3.12 6.54 4.99
C PRO A 46 2.36 7.30 3.89
N ASN A 47 1.65 6.59 3.01
CA ASN A 47 0.97 7.20 1.87
C ASN A 47 -0.35 7.80 2.34
N GLY A 48 -0.49 9.12 2.24
CA GLY A 48 -1.77 9.80 2.47
C GLY A 48 -2.73 9.64 1.29
N ILE A 49 -3.88 10.32 1.35
CA ILE A 49 -4.93 10.21 0.32
C ILE A 49 -4.39 10.66 -1.04
N ARG A 50 -3.65 11.77 -1.09
CA ARG A 50 -3.16 12.33 -2.35
C ARG A 50 -2.11 11.40 -2.96
N LEU A 51 -1.08 11.03 -2.20
CA LEU A 51 -0.05 10.14 -2.71
C LEU A 51 -0.59 8.76 -3.10
N THR A 52 -1.54 8.21 -2.33
CA THR A 52 -2.18 6.93 -2.70
C THR A 52 -2.91 7.04 -4.04
N GLN A 53 -3.58 8.18 -4.29
CA GLN A 53 -4.21 8.43 -5.59
C GLN A 53 -3.18 8.55 -6.71
N GLU A 54 -2.08 9.29 -6.49
CA GLU A 54 -0.99 9.43 -7.46
C GLU A 54 -0.42 8.06 -7.85
N ILE A 55 -0.20 7.16 -6.88
CA ILE A 55 0.27 5.79 -7.15
C ILE A 55 -0.75 4.98 -7.99
N ILE A 56 -2.04 5.10 -7.69
CA ILE A 56 -3.10 4.44 -8.48
C ILE A 56 -3.08 4.93 -9.93
N ASP A 57 -3.00 6.26 -10.12
CA ASP A 57 -2.98 6.88 -11.43
C ASP A 57 -1.71 6.52 -12.22
N ASP A 58 -0.55 6.48 -11.55
CA ASP A 58 0.71 6.04 -12.12
C ASP A 58 0.58 4.61 -12.66
N ILE A 59 0.09 3.65 -11.86
CA ILE A 59 -0.09 2.25 -12.30
C ILE A 59 -1.05 2.18 -13.49
N ASN A 60 -2.17 2.90 -13.44
CA ASN A 60 -3.15 2.91 -14.52
C ASN A 60 -2.59 3.52 -15.82
N SER A 61 -1.64 4.46 -15.72
CA SER A 61 -0.96 5.08 -16.87
C SER A 61 0.02 4.15 -17.58
N LEU A 62 0.47 3.07 -16.93
CA LEU A 62 1.47 2.13 -17.48
C LEU A 62 0.95 1.29 -18.65
N ASN A 63 -0.35 1.33 -18.94
CA ASN A 63 -1.00 0.60 -20.03
C ASN A 63 -0.52 -0.87 -20.12
N LEU A 64 -0.75 -1.61 -19.04
CA LEU A 64 -0.26 -2.97 -18.83
C LEU A 64 -0.93 -3.99 -19.77
N ASP A 65 -0.50 -4.04 -21.03
CA ASP A 65 -0.93 -5.03 -22.02
C ASP A 65 0.00 -6.25 -22.01
N PRO A 66 -0.49 -7.48 -21.74
CA PRO A 66 0.34 -8.68 -21.70
C PRO A 66 0.99 -9.03 -23.05
N ASN A 67 0.54 -8.42 -24.15
CA ASN A 67 1.09 -8.63 -25.49
C ASN A 67 2.16 -7.60 -25.89
N LEU A 68 2.40 -6.57 -25.07
CA LEU A 68 3.39 -5.54 -25.35
C LEU A 68 4.64 -5.72 -24.46
N PRO A 69 5.85 -5.42 -24.97
CA PRO A 69 7.05 -5.39 -24.13
C PRO A 69 6.89 -4.37 -23.00
N PHE A 70 7.01 -4.82 -21.76
CA PHE A 70 6.97 -3.98 -20.58
C PHE A 70 8.32 -4.02 -19.85
N ASN A 71 8.95 -2.85 -19.75
CA ASN A 71 10.11 -2.68 -18.89
C ASN A 71 9.62 -2.47 -17.46
N ASN A 72 10.21 -3.18 -16.50
CA ASN A 72 9.87 -3.02 -15.09
C ASN A 72 9.83 -1.54 -14.70
N TYR A 73 8.87 -1.17 -13.85
CA TYR A 73 8.66 0.21 -13.43
C TYR A 73 8.73 0.32 -11.91
N VAL A 74 9.36 1.35 -11.37
CA VAL A 74 9.53 1.55 -9.92
C VAL A 74 8.66 2.72 -9.49
N ILE A 75 7.80 2.48 -8.50
CA ILE A 75 6.98 3.51 -7.86
C ILE A 75 7.51 3.72 -6.45
N TRP A 76 7.70 4.99 -6.07
CA TRP A 76 8.16 5.38 -4.74
C TRP A 76 6.98 5.72 -3.83
N GLY A 77 7.04 5.25 -2.59
CA GLY A 77 6.06 5.57 -1.55
C GLY A 77 6.39 6.86 -0.80
N GLY A 78 5.67 7.09 0.30
CA GLY A 78 5.80 8.29 1.13
C GLY A 78 7.05 8.31 2.02
N ASN A 79 7.73 7.16 2.17
CA ASN A 79 9.05 7.05 2.79
C ASN A 79 10.12 6.94 1.70
N GLN A 80 11.20 7.71 1.82
CA GLN A 80 12.25 7.85 0.79
C GLN A 80 12.99 6.55 0.43
N ASP A 81 12.88 5.51 1.27
CA ASP A 81 13.54 4.22 1.07
C ASP A 81 12.57 3.08 0.74
N GLU A 82 11.30 3.39 0.45
CA GLU A 82 10.28 2.39 0.15
C GLU A 82 9.75 2.53 -1.27
N SER A 83 9.92 1.47 -2.04
CA SER A 83 9.42 1.38 -3.40
C SER A 83 8.72 0.05 -3.64
N VAL A 84 7.89 0.06 -4.67
CA VAL A 84 7.27 -1.12 -5.25
C VAL A 84 7.66 -1.20 -6.72
N GLU A 85 8.10 -2.38 -7.15
CA GLU A 85 8.43 -2.62 -8.55
C GLU A 85 7.25 -3.31 -9.25
N ILE A 86 6.79 -2.73 -10.35
CA ILE A 86 5.85 -3.37 -11.26
C ILE A 86 6.66 -4.23 -12.23
N LYS A 87 6.40 -5.54 -12.23
CA LYS A 87 7.05 -6.50 -13.12
C LYS A 87 6.16 -6.90 -14.28
N SER A 88 6.77 -7.33 -15.37
CA SER A 88 6.10 -7.83 -16.58
C SER A 88 5.25 -9.08 -16.33
N ALA A 89 4.42 -9.42 -17.32
CA ALA A 89 3.37 -10.44 -17.26
C ALA A 89 3.81 -11.78 -16.62
N PRO A 90 3.01 -12.36 -15.69
CA PRO A 90 1.81 -11.77 -15.11
C PRO A 90 2.17 -10.53 -14.28
N PHE A 91 1.47 -9.43 -14.54
CA PHE A 91 1.78 -8.14 -13.93
C PHE A 91 1.59 -8.24 -12.42
N ARG A 92 2.63 -7.84 -11.69
CA ARG A 92 2.68 -7.97 -10.24
C ARG A 92 3.47 -6.83 -9.62
N ALA A 93 3.04 -6.47 -8.42
CA ALA A 93 3.72 -5.54 -7.56
C ALA A 93 4.69 -6.33 -6.66
N VAL A 94 5.96 -5.92 -6.66
CA VAL A 94 7.05 -6.58 -5.94
C VAL A 94 7.62 -5.61 -4.90
N PHE A 95 7.51 -5.97 -3.63
CA PHE A 95 8.01 -5.20 -2.49
C PHE A 95 9.28 -5.86 -1.98
N ASN A 96 10.42 -5.17 -2.03
CA ASN A 96 11.73 -5.77 -1.76
C ASN A 96 12.53 -5.00 -0.69
N LYS A 97 12.00 -4.95 0.54
CA LYS A 97 12.62 -4.21 1.65
C LYS A 97 13.67 -5.00 2.43
N THR A 98 13.54 -6.33 2.53
CA THR A 98 14.23 -7.15 3.57
C THR A 98 14.89 -8.44 3.05
N GLY A 99 15.10 -8.56 1.73
CA GLY A 99 15.86 -9.66 1.12
C GLY A 99 15.02 -10.85 0.64
N LYS A 100 13.74 -10.96 1.04
CA LYS A 100 12.76 -11.83 0.36
C LYS A 100 11.63 -10.96 -0.22
N PRO A 101 11.47 -10.90 -1.55
CA PRO A 101 10.42 -10.11 -2.15
C PRO A 101 9.04 -10.65 -1.77
N VAL A 102 8.12 -9.74 -1.47
CA VAL A 102 6.69 -10.04 -1.41
C VAL A 102 6.09 -9.64 -2.75
N GLU A 103 5.40 -10.57 -3.40
CA GLU A 103 4.81 -10.36 -4.72
C GLU A 103 3.30 -10.57 -4.65
N ILE A 104 2.54 -9.63 -5.22
CA ILE A 104 1.08 -9.73 -5.32
C ILE A 104 0.63 -9.36 -6.75
N PRO A 105 -0.48 -9.93 -7.26
CA PRO A 105 -1.04 -9.53 -8.53
C PRO A 105 -1.31 -8.02 -8.57
N ILE A 106 -1.09 -7.39 -9.73
CA ILE A 106 -1.26 -5.92 -9.84
C ILE A 106 -2.70 -5.47 -9.56
N ALA A 107 -3.69 -6.29 -9.95
CA ALA A 107 -5.10 -6.03 -9.67
C ALA A 107 -5.38 -6.02 -8.17
N ASP A 108 -4.78 -6.95 -7.44
CA ASP A 108 -4.93 -7.03 -5.99
C ASP A 108 -4.26 -5.83 -5.30
N PHE A 109 -3.10 -5.41 -5.80
CA PHE A 109 -2.45 -4.21 -5.30
C PHE A 109 -3.29 -2.95 -5.48
N LEU A 110 -3.85 -2.75 -6.68
CA LEU A 110 -4.74 -1.62 -6.99
C LEU A 110 -5.96 -1.60 -6.07
N GLN A 111 -6.57 -2.76 -5.82
CA GLN A 111 -7.70 -2.85 -4.89
C GLN A 111 -7.28 -2.51 -3.45
N ILE A 112 -6.11 -2.97 -2.98
CA ILE A 112 -5.61 -2.63 -1.63
C ILE A 112 -5.33 -1.12 -1.51
N LEU A 113 -4.74 -0.49 -2.54
CA LEU A 113 -4.54 0.96 -2.57
C LEU A 113 -5.87 1.72 -2.46
N GLN A 114 -6.89 1.27 -3.20
CA GLN A 114 -8.22 1.86 -3.13
C GLN A 114 -8.85 1.68 -1.74
N GLU A 115 -8.77 0.48 -1.15
CA GLU A 115 -9.26 0.22 0.21
C GLU A 115 -8.55 1.10 1.25
N TRP A 116 -7.24 1.32 1.10
CA TRP A 116 -6.47 2.20 1.98
C TRP A 116 -6.90 3.66 1.84
N LYS A 117 -7.04 4.15 0.61
CA LYS A 117 -7.54 5.50 0.33
C LYS A 117 -8.93 5.73 0.95
N ASP A 118 -9.85 4.79 0.74
CA ASP A 118 -11.20 4.87 1.28
C ASP A 118 -11.19 4.87 2.81
N PHE A 119 -10.32 4.06 3.43
CA PHE A 119 -10.12 4.06 4.87
C PHE A 119 -9.66 5.43 5.37
N LEU A 120 -8.66 6.04 4.74
CA LEU A 120 -8.14 7.36 5.12
C LEU A 120 -9.20 8.46 5.00
N GLN A 121 -10.03 8.43 3.96
CA GLN A 121 -11.12 9.41 3.76
C GLN A 121 -12.18 9.37 4.86
N ASN A 122 -12.33 8.24 5.54
CA ASN A 122 -13.29 8.06 6.63
C ASN A 122 -12.77 8.49 8.00
N ILE A 123 -11.51 8.93 8.11
CA ILE A 123 -10.94 9.38 9.38
C ILE A 123 -11.37 10.83 9.66
N PRO A 124 -12.06 11.11 10.78
CA PRO A 124 -12.44 12.49 11.12
C PRO A 124 -11.21 13.37 11.29
N ASN A 125 -11.25 14.57 10.72
CA ASN A 125 -10.21 15.58 10.88
C ASN A 125 -10.11 16.09 12.32
N PRO A 126 -8.90 16.50 12.77
CA PRO A 126 -7.61 16.39 12.07
C PRO A 126 -6.99 14.99 12.19
N HIS A 127 -6.36 14.48 11.13
CA HIS A 127 -5.55 13.26 11.18
C HIS A 127 -4.22 13.42 10.44
N TRP A 128 -3.21 12.65 10.86
CA TRP A 128 -1.81 12.85 10.47
C TRP A 128 -1.51 12.81 8.96
N LEU A 129 -2.40 12.16 8.18
CA LEU A 129 -2.26 11.98 6.73
C LEU A 129 -3.20 12.88 5.91
N SER A 130 -3.94 13.80 6.54
CA SER A 130 -4.97 14.59 5.84
C SER A 130 -4.43 15.50 4.74
N ASN A 131 -3.13 15.81 4.75
CA ASN A 131 -2.44 16.68 3.77
C ASN A 131 -1.36 15.95 2.96
N ARG A 132 -1.30 14.62 3.02
CA ARG A 132 -0.31 13.79 2.32
C ARG A 132 -0.98 12.92 1.26
#